data_AF-H9UGX1-F1
#
_entry.id   AF-H9UGX1-F1
#
_cell.length_a   1.000
_cell.length_b   1.000
_cell.length_c   1.000
_cell.angle_alpha   90.00
_cell.angle_beta   90.00
_cell.angle_gamma   90.00
#
_symmetry.space_group_name_H-M   'P 1'
#
loop_
_entity.id
_entity.type
_entity.pdbx_description
1 polymer ?
#
loop_
_entity_poly.entity_id
_entity_poly.type
_entity_poly.pdbx_seq_one_letter_code
_entity_poly.pdbx_strand_id
1 'polypeptide(L)' 'MVALLVGLIFTAAGLFAVLPMDWALQWGPEVIQFLKGGLPVLAFFIGFLAMVIGIADIKDRIEARKEEAEEAAQTQE' A
#
# COMPACT_ATOMS: atom_id res chain seq x y z
N MET A 1 18.47 -18.80 17.05
CA MET A 1 19.82 -18.59 16.48
C MET A 1 19.77 -18.51 14.96
N VAL A 2 19.23 -19.52 14.26
CA VAL A 2 19.21 -19.57 12.78
C VAL A 2 18.53 -18.35 12.15
N ALA A 3 17.35 -17.94 12.60
CA ALA A 3 16.64 -16.79 12.05
C ALA A 3 17.43 -15.47 12.16
N LEU A 4 18.12 -15.24 13.27
CA LEU A 4 18.98 -14.06 13.46
C LEU A 4 20.18 -14.09 12.51
N LEU A 5 20.78 -15.26 12.32
CA LEU A 5 21.91 -15.44 11.42
C LEU A 5 21.51 -15.21 9.95
N VAL A 6 20.37 -15.75 9.53
CA VAL A 6 19.80 -15.54 8.20
C VAL A 6 19.47 -14.06 8.00
N GLY A 7 18.79 -13.42 8.96
CA GLY A 7 18.49 -11.98 8.90
C GLY A 7 19.74 -11.12 8.78
N LEU A 8 20.80 -11.44 9.53
CA LEU A 8 22.08 -10.73 9.46
C LEU A 8 22.76 -10.89 8.10
N ILE A 9 22.77 -12.10 7.54
CA ILE A 9 23.35 -12.37 6.21
C ILE A 9 22.61 -11.59 5.13
N PHE A 10 21.27 -11.64 5.13
CA PHE A 10 20.46 -10.91 4.15
C PHE A 10 20.63 -9.39 4.29
N THR A 11 20.76 -8.89 5.52
CA THR A 11 21.02 -7.45 5.76
C THR A 11 22.39 -7.05 5.23
N ALA A 12 23.45 -7.83 5.52
CA ALA A 12 24.79 -7.56 5.01
C ALA A 12 24.85 -7.64 3.47
N ALA A 13 24.18 -8.62 2.87
CA ALA A 13 24.08 -8.75 1.42
C ALA A 13 23.35 -7.56 0.77
N GLY A 14 22.27 -7.07 1.39
CA GLY A 14 21.56 -5.87 0.93
C GLY A 14 22.43 -4.62 0.99
N LEU A 15 23.19 -4.44 2.07
CA LEU A 15 24.15 -3.33 2.18
C LEU A 15 25.26 -3.45 1.13
N PHE A 16 25.81 -4.65 0.92
CA PHE A 16 26.83 -4.91 -0.11
C PHE A 16 26.31 -4.69 -1.53
N ALA A 17 25.02 -4.95 -1.78
CA ALA A 17 24.40 -4.72 -3.08
C ALA A 17 24.31 -3.23 -3.43
N VAL A 18 24.02 -2.37 -2.45
CA VAL A 18 23.71 -0.94 -2.68
C VAL A 18 24.91 -0.01 -2.46
N LEU A 19 25.95 -0.46 -1.74
CA LEU A 19 27.10 0.37 -1.39
C LEU A 19 27.85 0.90 -2.63
N PRO A 20 28.12 2.21 -2.73
CA PRO A 20 28.82 2.81 -3.86
C PRO A 20 30.34 2.69 -3.69
N MET A 21 30.84 1.46 -3.55
CA MET A 21 32.28 1.15 -3.44
C MET A 21 32.69 0.25 -4.60
N ASP A 22 33.92 0.38 -5.07
CA ASP A 22 34.41 -0.36 -6.25
C ASP A 22 34.50 -1.88 -6.05
N TRP A 23 34.56 -2.33 -4.80
CA TRP A 23 34.57 -3.75 -4.42
C TRP A 23 33.17 -4.32 -4.14
N ALA A 24 32.12 -3.49 -4.27
CA ALA A 24 30.72 -3.83 -4.04
C ALA A 24 29.96 -4.00 -5.36
N LEU A 25 28.71 -4.46 -5.30
CA LEU A 25 27.89 -4.72 -6.50
C LEU A 25 27.39 -3.44 -7.17
N GLN A 26 27.33 -2.32 -6.43
CA GLN A 26 26.92 -1.00 -6.91
C GLN A 26 25.53 -0.96 -7.57
N TRP A 27 24.61 -1.85 -7.20
CA TRP A 27 23.23 -1.91 -7.74
C TRP A 27 22.30 -0.78 -7.23
N GLY A 28 22.85 0.23 -6.57
CA GLY A 28 22.09 1.37 -6.06
C GLY A 28 21.20 2.03 -7.13
N PRO A 29 21.73 2.37 -8.33
CA PRO A 29 20.94 2.96 -9.40
C PRO A 29 19.78 2.07 -9.87
N GLU A 30 20.01 0.77 -10.03
CA GLU A 30 19.02 -0.21 -10.49
C GLU A 30 17.92 -0.40 -9.44
N VAL A 31 18.28 -0.45 -8.15
CA VAL A 31 17.31 -0.51 -7.05
C VAL A 31 16.45 0.76 -7.03
N ILE A 32 17.05 1.93 -7.19
CA ILE A 32 16.32 3.20 -7.26
C ILE A 32 15.40 3.22 -8.48
N GLN A 33 15.86 2.73 -9.64
CA GLN A 33 15.06 2.66 -10.86
C GLN A 33 13.88 1.70 -10.69
N PHE A 34 14.09 0.54 -10.06
CA PHE A 34 13.03 -0.40 -9.74
C PHE A 34 12.00 0.21 -8.79
N LEU A 35 12.43 0.87 -7.72
CA LEU A 35 11.53 1.56 -6.78
C LEU A 35 10.74 2.66 -7.47
N LYS A 36 11.38 3.48 -8.31
CA LYS A 36 10.73 4.51 -9.12
C LYS A 36 9.72 3.92 -10.10
N GLY A 37 10.00 2.75 -10.68
CA GLY A 37 9.09 2.06 -11.59
C GLY A 37 7.91 1.38 -10.87
N GLY A 38 8.17 0.78 -9.71
CA GLY A 38 7.15 0.08 -8.91
C GLY A 38 6.19 1.02 -8.18
N LEU A 39 6.67 2.20 -7.74
CA LEU A 39 5.88 3.14 -6.96
C LEU A 39 4.61 3.63 -7.70
N PRO A 40 4.66 4.06 -8.98
CA PRO A 40 3.46 4.43 -9.74
C PRO A 40 2.48 3.29 -9.92
N VAL A 41 2.98 2.07 -10.14
CA VAL A 41 2.14 0.87 -10.31
C VAL A 41 1.39 0.58 -9.01
N LEU A 42 2.08 0.56 -7.87
CA LEU A 42 1.46 0.40 -6.55
C LEU A 42 0.48 1.52 -6.24
N ALA A 43 0.84 2.77 -6.53
CA ALA A 43 -0.02 3.92 -6.32
C ALA A 43 -1.32 3.83 -7.13
N PHE A 44 -1.24 3.38 -8.40
CA PHE A 44 -2.42 3.14 -9.23
C PHE A 44 -3.33 2.07 -8.61
N PHE A 45 -2.78 0.91 -8.24
CA PHE A 45 -3.59 -0.17 -7.68
C PHE A 45 -4.21 0.21 -6.33
N ILE A 46 -3.43 0.80 -5.42
CA ILE A 46 -3.93 1.26 -4.12
C ILE A 46 -5.01 2.32 -4.30
N GLY A 47 -4.76 3.33 -5.16
CA GLY A 47 -5.70 4.41 -5.43
C GLY A 47 -6.99 3.90 -6.09
N PHE A 48 -6.88 2.99 -7.06
CA PHE A 48 -8.03 2.40 -7.73
C PHE A 48 -8.90 1.59 -6.76
N LEU A 49 -8.27 0.73 -5.93
CA LEU A 49 -8.99 -0.03 -4.91
C LEU A 49 -9.66 0.90 -3.88
N ALA A 50 -8.95 1.94 -3.43
CA ALA A 50 -9.50 2.94 -2.51
C ALA A 50 -10.70 3.69 -3.12
N MET A 51 -10.66 4.00 -4.42
CA MET A 51 -11.78 4.64 -5.11
C MET A 51 -13.02 3.74 -5.13
N VAL A 52 -12.87 2.45 -5.44
CA VAL A 52 -13.99 1.50 -5.45
C VAL A 52 -14.59 1.35 -4.05
N ILE A 53 -13.75 1.21 -3.02
CA ILE A 53 -14.20 1.13 -1.62
C ILE A 53 -14.90 2.42 -1.20
N GLY A 54 -14.35 3.59 -1.53
CA GLY A 54 -14.94 4.88 -1.19
C GLY A 54 -16.30 5.11 -1.86
N ILE A 55 -16.48 4.70 -3.12
CA ILE A 55 -17.77 4.79 -3.81
C ILE A 55 -18.81 3.88 -3.14
N ALA A 56 -18.42 2.67 -2.75
CA ALA A 56 -19.30 1.75 -2.02
C ALA A 56 -19.71 2.33 -0.65
N ASP A 57 -18.74 2.79 0.15
CA ASP A 57 -18.99 3.40 1.46
C ASP A 57 -19.93 4.62 1.38
N ILE A 58 -19.76 5.47 0.36
CA ILE A 58 -20.66 6.63 0.14
C ILE A 58 -22.09 6.18 -0.19
N LYS A 59 -22.25 5.17 -1.06
CA LYS A 59 -23.58 4.66 -1.42
C LYS A 59 -24.29 4.04 -0.22
N ASP A 60 -23.59 3.19 0.52
CA ASP A 60 -24.15 2.53 1.71
C ASP A 60 -24.54 3.56 2.78
N ARG A 61 -23.75 4.63 2.97
CA ARG A 61 -24.10 5.73 3.89
C ARG A 61 -25.32 6.54 3.45
N ILE A 62 -25.53 6.72 2.15
CA ILE A 62 -26.68 7.46 1.63
C ILE A 62 -27.96 6.64 1.82
N GLU A 63 -27.89 5.33 1.53
CA GLU A 63 -29.00 4.39 1.72
C GLU A 63 -29.43 4.34 3.19
N ALA A 64 -28.48 4.16 4.11
CA ALA A 64 -28.75 4.12 5.55
C ALA A 64 -29.43 5.41 6.06
N ARG A 65 -28.96 6.59 5.61
CA ARG A 65 -29.59 7.87 5.98
C ARG A 65 -31.01 8.02 5.44
N LYS A 66 -31.32 7.40 4.30
CA LYS A 66 -32.65 7.43 3.70
C LYS A 66 -33.61 6.54 4.47
N GLU A 67 -33.17 5.33 4.84
CA GLU A 67 -33.95 4.41 5.68
C GLU A 67 -34.26 5.02 7.05
N GLU A 68 -33.27 5.62 7.73
CA GLU A 68 -33.49 6.32 9.00
C GLU A 68 -34.51 7.47 8.88
N ALA A 69 -34.49 8.21 7.77
CA ALA A 69 -35.42 9.31 7.52
C ALA A 69 -36.85 8.81 7.21
N GLU A 70 -36.99 7.70 6.49
CA GLU A 70 -38.28 7.07 6.19
C GLU A 70 -38.92 6.45 7.44
N GLU A 71 -38.14 5.77 8.29
CA GLU A 71 -38.63 5.26 9.58
C GLU A 71 -39.07 6.39 10.53
N ALA A 72 -38.31 7.50 10.57
CA ALA A 72 -38.67 8.67 11.37
C ALA A 72 -39.94 9.38 10.89
N ALA A 73 -40.23 9.33 9.58
CA ALA A 73 -41.45 9.86 9.00
C ALA A 73 -42.66 8.95 9.24
N GLN A 74 -42.49 7.62 9.13
CA GLN A 74 -43.57 6.65 9.36
C GLN A 74 -43.97 6.51 10.83
N THR A 75 -43.06 6.80 11.77
CA THR A 75 -43.35 6.74 13.21
C THR A 75 -44.12 7.97 13.72
N GLN A 76 -44.31 9.01 12.88
CA GLN A 76 -45.00 10.26 13.25
C GLN A 76 -46.42 10.40 12.66
N GLU A 77 -46.89 9.47 11.81
CA GLU A 77 -48.31 9.32 11.43
C GLU A 77 -49.03 8.29 12.32
#